data_AF-A0A522QX93-F1
#
_entry.id   AF-A0A522QX93-F1
#
_cell.length_a   1.000
_cell.length_b   1.000
_cell.length_c   1.000
_cell.angle_alpha   90.00
_cell.angle_beta   90.00
_cell.angle_gamma   90.00
#
_symmetry.space_group_name_H-M   'P 1'
#
loop_
_entity.id
_entity.type
_entity.pdbx_description
1 polymer ?
#
loop_
_entity_poly.entity_id
_entity_poly.type
_entity_poly.pdbx_seq_one_letter_code
_entity_poly.pdbx_strand_id
1 'polypeptide(L)'
;MSFAKDFKAFIMRGNVVDLAVAVVIGGAFGKVVSSLVSDIIMPPLGVITGGIDFSKMKVIIQAASGAKKEVAITYGAFVDAVIAFLIIALAIFIVIKALERVMPKKEAAPPPTPPDVVLLAEIRDLL
;
A
#
# COMPACT_ATOMS: atom_id res chain seq x y z
N MET A 1 0.17 35.92 -17.88
CA MET A 1 -0.63 34.72 -17.56
C MET A 1 -0.69 34.64 -16.03
N SER A 2 -1.86 34.43 -15.44
CA SER A 2 -2.00 34.34 -13.97
C SER A 2 -1.56 32.95 -13.51
N PHE A 3 -0.75 32.87 -12.46
CA PHE A 3 -0.27 31.62 -11.85
C PHE A 3 -1.38 30.59 -11.63
N ALA A 4 -2.61 31.02 -11.32
CA ALA A 4 -3.76 30.14 -11.16
C ALA A 4 -4.17 29.41 -12.46
N LYS A 5 -4.01 30.05 -13.63
CA LYS A 5 -4.27 29.43 -14.93
C LYS A 5 -3.18 28.42 -15.29
N ASP A 6 -1.92 28.75 -15.02
CA ASP A 6 -0.78 27.86 -15.28
C ASP A 6 -0.80 26.65 -14.33
N PHE A 7 -1.18 26.86 -13.06
CA PHE A 7 -1.39 25.79 -12.08
C PHE A 7 -2.56 24.89 -12.48
N LYS A 8 -3.70 25.46 -12.91
CA LYS A 8 -4.83 24.67 -13.44
C LYS A 8 -4.41 23.85 -14.67
N ALA A 9 -3.66 24.45 -15.61
CA ALA A 9 -3.17 23.74 -16.79
C ALA A 9 -2.17 22.62 -16.43
N PHE A 10 -1.36 22.81 -15.38
CA PHE A 10 -0.43 21.81 -14.88
C PHE A 10 -1.15 20.61 -14.25
N ILE A 11 -2.12 20.85 -13.35
CA ILE A 11 -2.89 19.76 -12.73
C ILE A 11 -3.79 19.06 -13.74
N MET A 12 -4.34 19.75 -14.74
CA MET A 12 -5.20 19.12 -15.75
C MET A 12 -4.43 18.25 -16.76
N ARG A 13 -3.11 18.10 -16.63
CA ARG A 13 -2.38 17.03 -17.31
C ARG A 13 -2.88 15.69 -16.75
N GLY A 14 -3.66 14.95 -17.53
CA GLY A 14 -4.38 13.74 -17.07
C GLY A 14 -3.54 12.75 -16.24
N ASN A 15 -2.28 12.53 -16.64
CA ASN A 15 -1.34 11.66 -15.92
C ASN A 15 -1.08 12.09 -14.45
N VAL A 16 -1.21 13.38 -14.11
CA VAL A 16 -0.96 13.91 -12.75
C VAL A 16 -2.17 13.67 -11.84
N VAL A 17 -3.39 13.82 -12.36
CA VAL A 17 -4.63 13.62 -11.59
C VAL A 17 -4.79 12.14 -11.26
N ASP A 18 -4.63 11.26 -12.25
CA ASP A 18 -4.77 9.82 -12.04
C ASP A 18 -3.71 9.30 -11.04
N LEU A 19 -2.47 9.80 -11.15
CA LEU A 19 -1.41 9.48 -10.20
C LEU A 19 -1.72 10.01 -8.79
N ALA A 20 -2.23 11.23 -8.67
CA ALA A 20 -2.61 11.80 -7.37
C ALA A 20 -3.73 10.99 -6.70
N VAL A 21 -4.75 10.60 -7.46
CA VAL A 21 -5.85 9.75 -6.97
C VAL A 21 -5.32 8.39 -6.53
N ALA A 22 -4.45 7.74 -7.33
CA ALA A 22 -3.86 6.46 -7.00
C ALA A 22 -3.05 6.50 -5.69
N VAL A 23 -2.24 7.54 -5.49
CA VAL A 23 -1.42 7.71 -4.27
C VAL A 23 -2.31 7.95 -3.04
N VAL A 24 -3.32 8.80 -3.14
CA VAL A 24 -4.24 9.10 -2.02
C VAL A 24 -5.04 7.86 -1.62
N ILE A 25 -5.60 7.15 -2.60
CA ILE A 25 -6.35 5.91 -2.35
C ILE A 25 -5.42 4.83 -1.79
N GLY A 26 -4.22 4.66 -2.35
CA GLY A 26 -3.24 3.69 -1.86
C GLY A 26 -2.85 3.95 -0.40
N GLY A 27 -2.59 5.21 -0.04
CA GLY A 27 -2.28 5.60 1.34
C GLY A 27 -3.45 5.39 2.31
N ALA A 28 -4.68 5.71 1.89
CA ALA A 28 -5.87 5.50 2.71
C ALA A 28 -6.17 4.00 2.91
N PHE A 29 -6.07 3.22 1.84
CA PHE A 29 -6.28 1.77 1.88
C PHE A 29 -5.26 1.07 2.79
N GLY A 30 -3.99 1.46 2.71
CA GLY A 30 -2.95 0.94 3.61
C GLY A 30 -3.29 1.14 5.09
N LYS A 31 -3.88 2.27 5.47
CA LYS A 31 -4.33 2.52 6.86
C LYS A 31 -5.47 1.60 7.28
N VAL A 32 -6.45 1.38 6.41
CA VAL A 32 -7.58 0.47 6.68
C VAL A 32 -7.07 -0.94 6.93
N VAL A 33 -6.16 -1.43 6.07
CA VAL A 33 -5.59 -2.77 6.23
C VAL A 33 -4.70 -2.85 7.47
N SER A 34 -3.92 -1.81 7.77
CA SER A 34 -3.12 -1.75 9.00
C SER A 34 -3.99 -1.84 10.25
N SER A 35 -5.10 -1.10 10.31
CA SER A 35 -6.03 -1.12 11.45
C SER A 35 -6.73 -2.47 11.60
N LEU A 36 -7.12 -3.11 10.49
CA LEU A 36 -7.65 -4.48 10.55
C LEU A 36 -6.66 -5.44 11.19
N VAL A 37 -5.37 -5.33 10.86
CA VAL A 37 -4.36 -6.22 11.43
C VAL A 37 -4.06 -5.87 12.89
N SER A 38 -3.76 -4.60 13.18
CA SER A 38 -3.37 -4.17 14.53
C SER A 38 -4.50 -4.22 15.55
N ASP A 39 -5.72 -3.89 15.14
CA ASP A 39 -6.82 -3.64 16.06
C ASP A 39 -7.79 -4.83 16.13
N ILE A 40 -7.84 -5.68 15.10
CA ILE A 40 -8.78 -6.82 15.04
C ILE A 40 -8.04 -8.16 15.08
N ILE A 41 -6.93 -8.35 14.35
CA ILE A 41 -6.25 -9.64 14.25
C ILE A 41 -5.22 -9.84 15.37
N MET A 42 -4.45 -8.81 15.71
CA MET A 42 -3.42 -8.89 16.76
C MET A 42 -3.98 -9.17 18.16
N PRO A 43 -5.11 -8.60 18.63
CA PRO A 43 -5.57 -8.86 19.99
C PRO A 43 -5.95 -10.34 20.25
N PRO A 44 -6.72 -11.02 19.38
CA PRO A 44 -6.96 -12.46 19.52
C PRO A 44 -5.68 -13.30 19.44
N LEU A 45 -4.77 -12.97 18.52
CA LEU A 45 -3.47 -13.65 18.43
C LEU A 45 -2.67 -13.49 19.71
N GLY A 46 -2.63 -12.28 20.29
CA GLY A 46 -1.97 -12.00 21.56
C GLY A 46 -2.57 -12.76 22.74
N VAL A 47 -3.89 -12.99 22.74
CA VAL A 47 -4.55 -13.84 23.76
C VAL A 47 -4.17 -15.31 23.58
N ILE A 48 -4.14 -15.82 22.34
CA ILE A 48 -3.81 -17.21 22.03
C ILE A 48 -2.33 -17.54 22.29
N THR A 49 -1.42 -16.59 22.03
CA THR A 49 0.01 -16.74 22.34
C THR A 49 0.32 -16.58 23.84
N GLY A 50 -0.69 -16.38 24.69
CA GLY A 50 -0.52 -16.31 26.15
C GLY A 50 -0.07 -14.94 26.65
N GLY A 51 -0.37 -13.86 25.92
CA GLY A 51 0.06 -12.51 26.28
C GLY A 51 1.53 -12.25 25.98
N ILE A 52 2.16 -13.04 25.08
CA ILE A 52 3.48 -12.71 24.54
C ILE A 52 3.33 -11.44 23.70
N ASP A 53 3.52 -10.34 24.39
CA ASP A 53 3.66 -9.01 23.82
C ASP A 53 5.06 -8.98 23.22
N PHE A 54 5.22 -9.39 21.95
CA PHE A 54 6.52 -9.45 21.31
C PHE A 54 7.20 -8.10 21.42
N SER A 55 6.48 -6.98 21.31
CA SER A 55 6.93 -5.62 21.62
C SER A 55 7.73 -5.43 22.93
N LYS A 56 7.50 -6.26 23.96
CA LYS A 56 8.25 -6.25 25.24
C LYS A 56 9.54 -7.06 25.21
N MET A 57 9.76 -7.88 24.19
CA MET A 57 10.99 -8.62 23.99
C MET A 57 12.09 -7.68 23.48
N LYS A 58 12.92 -7.27 24.43
CA LYS A 58 14.07 -6.41 24.20
C LYS A 58 15.32 -7.02 24.83
N VAL A 59 16.44 -7.02 24.11
CA VAL A 59 17.76 -7.30 24.70
C VAL A 59 18.35 -5.97 25.10
N ILE A 60 18.52 -5.77 26.41
CA ILE A 60 19.14 -4.56 26.96
C ILE A 60 20.64 -4.67 26.73
N ILE A 61 21.18 -3.82 25.87
CA ILE A 61 22.62 -3.75 25.61
C ILE A 61 23.29 -2.85 26.66
N GLN A 62 22.61 -1.77 27.07
CA GLN A 62 23.08 -0.87 28.10
C GLN A 62 21.92 -0.47 29.01
N ALA A 63 22.01 -0.86 30.28
CA ALA A 63 21.04 -0.49 31.29
C ALA A 63 21.05 1.03 31.51
N ALA A 64 19.88 1.61 31.72
CA ALA A 64 19.76 3.03 32.06
C ALA A 64 20.51 3.32 33.37
N SER A 65 21.42 4.28 33.33
CA SER A 65 22.12 4.77 34.51
C SER A 65 22.02 6.30 34.55
N GLY A 66 21.33 6.81 35.56
CA GLY A 66 21.03 8.24 35.73
C GLY A 66 20.12 8.80 34.62
N ALA A 67 20.56 9.87 33.96
CA ALA A 67 19.79 10.59 32.92
C ALA A 67 19.89 9.96 31.50
N LYS A 68 20.62 8.85 31.34
CA LYS A 68 20.79 8.21 30.02
C LYS A 68 19.68 7.20 29.75
N LYS A 69 19.01 7.35 28.61
CA LYS A 69 18.01 6.39 28.12
C LYS A 69 18.64 5.01 27.93
N GLU A 70 17.89 3.98 28.30
CA GLU A 70 18.21 2.58 28.07
C GLU A 70 18.46 2.33 26.57
N VAL A 71 19.56 1.64 26.25
CA VAL A 71 19.83 1.19 24.88
C VAL A 71 19.50 -0.29 24.81
N ALA A 72 18.37 -0.61 24.18
CA ALA A 72 17.91 -1.98 24.02
C ALA A 72 17.56 -2.26 22.55
N ILE A 73 17.91 -3.46 22.07
CA ILE A 73 17.40 -3.96 20.80
C ILE A 73 16.02 -4.55 21.05
N THR A 74 14.99 -3.86 20.59
CA THR A 74 13.58 -4.30 20.62
C THR A 74 13.31 -5.22 19.42
N TYR A 75 13.92 -6.41 19.41
CA TYR A 75 13.71 -7.41 18.35
C TYR A 75 12.26 -7.87 18.27
N GLY A 76 11.55 -7.79 19.39
CA GLY A 76 10.12 -7.91 19.50
C GLY A 76 9.29 -7.12 18.50
N ALA A 77 9.55 -5.81 18.44
CA ALA A 77 8.84 -4.90 17.53
C ALA A 77 9.10 -5.23 16.05
N PHE A 78 10.30 -5.77 15.74
CA PHE A 78 10.60 -6.23 14.39
C PHE A 78 9.81 -7.48 14.02
N VAL A 79 9.72 -8.46 14.92
CA VAL A 79 8.92 -9.68 14.71
C VAL A 79 7.43 -9.31 14.56
N ASP A 80 6.91 -8.41 15.39
CA ASP A 80 5.54 -7.88 15.24
C ASP A 80 5.32 -7.25 13.87
N ALA A 81 6.26 -6.41 13.40
CA ALA A 81 6.18 -5.79 12.08
C ALA A 81 6.18 -6.83 10.94
N VAL A 82 6.99 -7.88 11.05
CA VAL A 82 7.04 -8.97 10.05
C VAL A 82 5.73 -9.76 10.05
N ILE A 83 5.21 -10.13 11.22
CA ILE A 83 3.92 -10.85 11.33
C ILE A 83 2.79 -9.98 10.77
N ALA A 84 2.73 -8.71 11.15
CA ALA A 84 1.74 -7.77 10.64
C ALA A 84 1.82 -7.66 9.11
N PHE A 85 3.03 -7.52 8.55
CA PHE A 85 3.23 -7.49 7.11
C PHE A 85 2.71 -8.75 6.40
N LEU A 86 2.99 -9.94 6.94
CA LEU A 86 2.51 -11.20 6.38
C LEU A 86 0.97 -11.30 6.40
N ILE A 87 0.34 -10.85 7.48
CA ILE A 87 -1.13 -10.82 7.61
C ILE A 87 -1.73 -9.81 6.62
N ILE A 88 -1.16 -8.61 6.50
CA ILE A 88 -1.56 -7.58 5.53
C ILE A 88 -1.48 -8.15 4.10
N ALA A 89 -0.35 -8.78 3.76
CA ALA A 89 -0.15 -9.38 2.44
C ALA A 89 -1.17 -10.48 2.15
N LEU A 90 -1.47 -11.34 3.14
CA LEU A 90 -2.48 -12.38 3.02
C LEU A 90 -3.89 -11.79 2.86
N ALA A 91 -4.23 -10.75 3.62
CA ALA A 91 -5.53 -10.08 3.53
C ALA A 91 -5.72 -9.44 2.14
N ILE A 92 -4.72 -8.71 1.64
CA ILE A 92 -4.74 -8.13 0.30
C ILE A 92 -4.88 -9.22 -0.76
N PHE A 93 -4.15 -10.33 -0.63
CA PHE A 93 -4.25 -11.46 -1.55
C PHE A 93 -5.67 -12.05 -1.60
N ILE A 94 -6.32 -12.24 -0.44
CA ILE A 94 -7.70 -12.73 -0.37
C ILE A 94 -8.67 -11.74 -1.04
N VAL A 95 -8.52 -10.44 -0.78
CA VAL A 95 -9.37 -9.39 -1.38
C VAL A 95 -9.22 -9.36 -2.90
N ILE A 96 -7.99 -9.36 -3.42
CA ILE A 96 -7.72 -9.39 -4.86
C ILE A 96 -8.34 -10.64 -5.49
N LYS A 97 -8.13 -11.81 -4.89
CA LYS A 97 -8.69 -13.06 -5.37
C LYS A 97 -10.22 -13.08 -5.32
N ALA A 98 -10.82 -12.45 -4.32
CA ALA A 98 -12.27 -12.28 -4.23
C ALA A 98 -12.76 -11.35 -5.35
N LEU A 99 -12.11 -10.21 -5.57
CA LEU A 99 -12.44 -9.28 -6.64
C LEU A 99 -12.31 -9.93 -8.03
N GLU A 100 -11.26 -10.71 -8.28
CA GLU A 100 -11.09 -11.50 -9.51
C GLU A 100 -12.21 -12.53 -9.73
N ARG A 101 -12.83 -13.02 -8.65
CA ARG A 101 -13.94 -13.98 -8.72
C ARG A 101 -15.29 -13.31 -8.98
N VAL A 102 -15.48 -12.07 -8.51
CA VAL A 102 -16.75 -11.33 -8.65
C VAL A 102 -16.74 -10.41 -9.87
N MET A 103 -15.60 -9.85 -10.25
CA MET A 103 -15.44 -9.19 -11.55
C MET A 103 -15.26 -10.27 -12.61
N PRO A 104 -16.21 -10.47 -13.54
CA PRO A 104 -15.91 -11.23 -14.73
C PRO A 104 -14.68 -10.59 -15.38
N LYS A 105 -13.82 -11.43 -15.95
CA LYS A 105 -12.61 -11.05 -16.68
C LYS A 105 -13.01 -10.15 -17.86
N LYS A 106 -13.35 -8.88 -17.59
CA LYS A 106 -13.32 -7.82 -18.59
C LYS A 106 -11.86 -7.78 -18.96
N GLU A 107 -11.54 -8.27 -20.14
CA GLU A 107 -10.31 -7.87 -20.83
C GLU A 107 -10.16 -6.38 -20.55
N ALA A 108 -9.14 -6.03 -19.77
CA ALA A 108 -8.81 -4.64 -19.56
C ALA A 108 -8.74 -4.08 -20.97
N ALA A 109 -9.68 -3.19 -21.32
CA ALA A 109 -9.80 -2.70 -22.69
C ALA A 109 -8.38 -2.28 -23.08
N PRO A 110 -7.80 -2.87 -24.14
CA PRO A 110 -6.42 -2.59 -24.48
C PRO A 110 -6.26 -1.07 -24.49
N PRO A 111 -5.20 -0.53 -23.87
CA PRO A 111 -4.99 0.90 -23.82
C PRO A 111 -5.22 1.45 -25.23
N PRO A 112 -5.97 2.57 -25.37
CA PRO A 112 -6.38 3.06 -26.68
C PRO A 112 -5.15 3.08 -27.58
N THR A 113 -5.25 2.39 -28.71
CA THR A 113 -4.14 2.28 -29.66
C THR A 113 -3.62 3.69 -29.91
N PRO A 114 -2.30 3.92 -29.74
CA PRO A 114 -1.74 5.24 -29.95
C PRO A 114 -2.18 5.79 -31.31
N PRO A 115 -2.49 7.09 -31.43
CA PRO A 115 -2.96 7.68 -32.68
C PRO A 115 -2.02 7.35 -33.84
N ASP A 116 -0.72 7.30 -33.59
CA ASP A 116 0.30 6.93 -34.56
C ASP A 116 0.13 5.50 -35.10
N VAL A 117 -0.28 4.56 -34.26
CA VAL A 117 -0.52 3.16 -34.66
C VAL A 117 -1.79 3.05 -35.51
N VAL A 118 -2.82 3.88 -35.20
CA VAL A 118 -4.04 3.97 -36.00
C VAL A 118 -3.72 4.57 -37.37
N LEU A 119 -2.98 5.67 -37.41
CA LEU A 119 -2.55 6.32 -38.66
C LEU A 119 -1.69 5.39 -39.51
N LEU A 120 -0.76 4.63 -38.91
CA LEU A 120 0.05 3.66 -39.64
C LEU A 120 -0.77 2.49 -40.19
N ALA A 121 -1.80 2.05 -39.47
CA ALA A 121 -2.74 1.03 -39.96
C ALA A 121 -3.57 1.55 -41.14
N GLU A 122 -4.08 2.78 -41.04
CA GLU A 122 -4.78 3.44 -42.14
C GLU A 122 -3.87 3.62 -43.36
N ILE A 123 -2.62 4.06 -43.18
CA ILE A 123 -1.65 4.20 -44.28
C ILE A 123 -1.35 2.84 -44.93
N ARG A 124 -1.22 1.77 -44.15
CA ARG A 124 -1.00 0.40 -44.68
C ARG A 124 -2.18 -0.04 -45.55
N ASP A 125 -3.40 0.22 -45.11
CA ASP A 125 -4.61 -0.24 -45.81
C ASP A 125 -4.91 0.62 -47.06
N LEU A 126 -4.26 1.77 -47.22
CA LEU A 126 -4.35 2.67 -48.38
C LEU A 126 -3.31 2.40 -49.48
N LEU A 127 -2.34 1.50 -49.26
CA LEU A 127 -1.27 1.11 -50.21
C LEU A 127 -1.59 -0.23 -50.89
#